data_AF-A0A2R6AR02-F1
#
_entry.id   AF-A0A2R6AR02-F1
#
_cell.length_a   1.000
_cell.length_b   1.000
_cell.length_c   1.000
_cell.angle_alpha   90.00
_cell.angle_beta   90.00
_cell.angle_gamma   90.00
#
_symmetry.space_group_name_H-M   'P 1'
#
loop_
_entity.id
_entity.type
_entity.pdbx_description
1 polymer ?
#
loop_
_entity_poly.entity_id
_entity_poly.type
_entity_poly.pdbx_seq_one_letter_code
_entity_poly.pdbx_strand_id
1 'polypeptide(L)'
;MDGGVFVYWSAIPTQAGLYIVGGTSAGAPQWSAALAIAYQYSHVAPGLINPYLYQLMGTPAFHDVAQGSNTLRPGQGFLSTPGYDPPTGLGSPNVGYLVVELARLLT
;
A
#
# COMPACT_ATOMS: atom_id res chain seq x y z
N MET A 1 11.40 0.65 16.31
CA MET A 1 10.70 0.50 15.03
C MET A 1 9.48 1.39 15.06
N ASP A 2 9.53 2.48 14.32
CA ASP A 2 8.40 3.41 14.19
C ASP A 2 7.55 2.94 13.00
N GLY A 3 6.79 1.87 13.20
CA GLY A 3 5.99 1.28 12.14
C GLY A 3 5.34 -0.04 12.53
N GLY A 4 4.15 -0.29 11.99
CA GLY A 4 3.34 -1.47 12.23
C GLY A 4 1.87 -1.13 12.40
N VAL A 5 1.02 -2.14 12.28
CA VAL A 5 -0.42 -2.04 12.53
C VAL A 5 -0.71 -2.66 13.89
N PHE A 6 -1.51 -1.98 14.68
CA PHE A 6 -1.99 -2.50 15.96
C PHE A 6 -3.11 -3.51 15.69
N VAL A 7 -2.92 -4.74 16.15
CA VAL A 7 -3.87 -5.84 15.94
C VAL A 7 -4.18 -6.53 17.26
N TYR A 8 -5.42 -6.97 17.41
CA TYR A 8 -5.76 -7.93 18.43
C TYR A 8 -5.58 -9.33 17.85
N TRP A 9 -4.75 -10.14 18.50
CA TRP A 9 -4.49 -11.51 18.08
C TRP A 9 -4.91 -12.47 19.17
N SER A 10 -5.65 -13.51 18.80
CA SER A 10 -6.25 -14.48 19.72
C SER A 10 -6.16 -15.92 19.24
N ALA A 11 -5.29 -16.21 18.26
CA ALA A 11 -5.22 -17.55 17.67
C ALA A 11 -4.71 -18.60 18.68
N ILE A 12 -3.95 -18.18 19.69
CA ILE A 12 -3.61 -18.99 20.88
C ILE A 12 -4.26 -18.34 22.11
N PRO A 13 -5.27 -18.96 22.76
CA PRO A 13 -6.03 -18.32 23.83
C PRO A 13 -5.20 -17.80 25.02
N THR A 14 -4.14 -18.52 25.39
CA THR A 14 -3.24 -18.13 26.49
C THR A 14 -2.30 -16.97 26.13
N GLN A 15 -2.25 -16.59 24.86
CA GLN A 15 -1.44 -15.50 24.32
C GLN A 15 -2.34 -14.47 23.62
N ALA A 16 -3.63 -14.40 23.96
CA ALA A 16 -4.51 -13.41 23.39
C ALA A 16 -4.13 -12.01 23.89
N GLY A 17 -4.03 -11.05 22.97
CA GLY A 17 -3.58 -9.71 23.34
C GLY A 17 -3.47 -8.76 22.17
N LEU A 18 -3.02 -7.55 22.49
CA LEU A 18 -2.72 -6.52 21.52
C LEU A 18 -1.26 -6.59 21.10
N TYR A 19 -1.03 -6.58 19.80
CA TYR A 19 0.29 -6.69 19.19
C TYR A 19 0.49 -5.61 18.15
N ILE A 20 1.75 -5.21 17.96
CA ILE A 20 2.16 -4.44 16.78
C ILE A 20 2.74 -5.44 15.79
N VAL A 21 2.11 -5.54 14.62
CA VAL A 21 2.58 -6.41 13.53
C VAL A 21 3.01 -5.57 12.33
N GLY A 22 4.01 -6.05 11.61
CA GLY A 22 4.53 -5.38 10.41
C GLY A 22 4.53 -6.30 9.19
N GLY A 23 5.41 -5.98 8.24
CA GLY A 23 5.57 -6.74 7.00
C GLY A 23 4.57 -6.36 5.91
N THR A 24 4.85 -6.80 4.69
CA THR A 24 3.96 -6.56 3.53
C THR A 24 2.58 -7.18 3.71
N SER A 25 2.47 -8.24 4.51
CA SER A 25 1.20 -8.84 4.94
C SER A 25 0.27 -7.85 5.65
N ALA A 26 0.82 -6.86 6.36
CA ALA A 26 0.01 -5.80 6.98
C ALA A 26 -0.44 -4.74 5.96
N GLY A 27 0.32 -4.52 4.88
CA GLY A 27 -0.01 -3.58 3.81
C GLY A 27 -1.05 -4.09 2.82
N ALA A 28 -1.06 -5.38 2.50
CA ALA A 28 -2.03 -5.99 1.58
C ALA A 28 -3.52 -5.73 1.94
N PRO A 29 -3.99 -5.92 3.20
CA PRO A 29 -5.37 -5.62 3.55
C PRO A 29 -5.68 -4.11 3.54
N GLN A 30 -4.70 -3.24 3.78
CA GLN A 30 -4.89 -1.79 3.67
C GLN A 30 -5.19 -1.38 2.22
N TRP A 31 -4.45 -1.95 1.25
CA TRP A 31 -4.76 -1.79 -0.18
C TRP A 31 -6.14 -2.33 -0.53
N SER A 32 -6.49 -3.52 -0.06
CA SER A 32 -7.84 -4.08 -0.28
C SER A 32 -8.94 -3.17 0.24
N ALA A 33 -8.74 -2.53 1.40
CA ALA A 33 -9.70 -1.59 1.96
C ALA A 33 -9.85 -0.32 1.10
N ALA A 34 -8.75 0.24 0.59
CA ALA A 34 -8.81 1.39 -0.32
C ALA A 34 -9.59 1.07 -1.60
N LEU A 35 -9.42 -0.13 -2.17
CA LEU A 35 -10.18 -0.57 -3.34
C LEU A 35 -11.66 -0.80 -3.03
N ALA A 36 -11.99 -1.31 -1.84
CA ALA A 36 -13.36 -1.45 -1.39
C ALA A 36 -14.05 -0.08 -1.26
N ILE A 37 -13.35 0.94 -0.77
CA ILE A 37 -13.85 2.32 -0.69
C ILE A 37 -14.02 2.91 -2.10
N ALA A 38 -13.07 2.69 -3.01
CA ALA A 38 -13.20 3.13 -4.41
C ALA A 38 -14.41 2.47 -5.09
N TYR A 39 -14.63 1.17 -4.86
CA TYR A 39 -15.82 0.47 -5.35
C TYR A 39 -17.11 1.05 -4.75
N GLN A 40 -17.13 1.32 -3.44
CA GLN A 40 -18.28 1.94 -2.78
C GLN A 40 -18.60 3.32 -3.38
N TYR A 41 -17.57 4.09 -3.75
CA TYR A 41 -17.72 5.43 -4.32
C TYR A 41 -18.16 5.42 -5.79
N SER A 42 -17.60 4.53 -6.62
CA SER A 42 -17.87 4.49 -8.07
C SER A 42 -19.01 3.56 -8.48
N HIS A 43 -19.38 2.61 -7.63
CA HIS A 43 -20.22 1.45 -7.97
C HIS A 43 -19.67 0.55 -9.10
N VAL A 44 -18.39 0.70 -9.46
CA VAL A 44 -17.71 -0.11 -10.48
C VAL A 44 -16.62 -0.95 -9.83
N ALA A 45 -16.66 -2.27 -10.06
CA ALA A 45 -15.68 -3.19 -9.51
C ALA A 45 -14.28 -2.89 -10.09
N PRO A 46 -13.24 -2.63 -9.27
CA PRO A 46 -11.94 -2.12 -9.75
C PRO A 46 -11.17 -3.03 -10.71
N GLY A 47 -11.47 -4.35 -10.74
CA GLY A 47 -10.83 -5.28 -11.65
C GLY A 47 -9.29 -5.23 -11.62
N LEU A 48 -8.66 -5.27 -12.80
CA LEU A 48 -7.21 -5.08 -12.95
C LEU A 48 -6.86 -3.58 -12.89
N ILE A 49 -6.43 -3.12 -11.73
CA ILE A 49 -6.19 -1.68 -11.49
C ILE A 49 -4.83 -1.15 -11.94
N ASN A 50 -3.85 -2.02 -12.20
CA ASN A 50 -2.47 -1.59 -12.43
C ASN A 50 -2.34 -0.51 -13.52
N PRO A 51 -2.97 -0.64 -14.72
CA PRO A 51 -2.88 0.40 -15.73
C PRO A 51 -3.35 1.78 -15.25
N TYR A 52 -4.38 1.84 -14.41
CA TYR A 52 -4.88 3.10 -13.84
C TYR A 52 -3.94 3.66 -12.78
N LEU A 53 -3.35 2.82 -11.93
CA LEU A 53 -2.38 3.27 -10.92
C LEU A 53 -1.17 3.96 -11.56
N TYR A 54 -0.65 3.41 -12.67
CA TYR A 54 0.47 4.01 -13.38
C TYR A 54 0.11 5.34 -14.08
N GLN A 55 -1.16 5.57 -14.43
CA GLN A 55 -1.60 6.89 -14.92
C GLN A 55 -1.55 7.97 -13.82
N LEU A 56 -1.60 7.56 -12.55
CA LEU A 56 -1.54 8.45 -11.40
C LEU A 56 -0.12 8.62 -10.83
N MET A 57 0.90 8.08 -11.50
CA MET A 57 2.29 8.22 -11.09
C MET A 57 2.71 9.69 -11.04
N GLY A 58 3.37 10.11 -9.95
CA GLY A 58 3.80 11.49 -9.75
C GLY A 58 2.70 12.47 -9.35
N THR A 59 1.46 12.00 -9.18
CA THR A 59 0.35 12.81 -8.65
C THR A 59 0.28 12.72 -7.12
N PRO A 60 -0.50 13.58 -6.44
CA PRO A 60 -0.75 13.48 -4.99
C PRO A 60 -1.42 12.18 -4.53
N ALA A 61 -1.86 11.30 -5.44
CA ALA A 61 -2.40 9.98 -5.12
C ALA A 61 -1.35 9.04 -4.46
N PHE A 62 -0.06 9.36 -4.58
CA PHE A 62 1.01 8.61 -3.97
C PHE A 62 1.98 9.51 -3.21
N HIS A 63 2.49 9.00 -2.09
CA HIS A 63 3.69 9.52 -1.46
C HIS A 63 4.89 8.71 -1.97
N ASP A 64 5.70 9.33 -2.82
CA ASP A 64 6.93 8.76 -3.35
C ASP A 64 7.95 8.50 -2.23
N VAL A 65 8.46 7.27 -2.15
CA VAL A 65 9.44 6.84 -1.14
C VAL A 65 10.80 6.77 -1.80
N ALA A 66 11.50 7.91 -1.85
CA ALA A 66 12.79 8.03 -2.54
C ALA A 66 14.02 7.72 -1.66
N GLN A 67 13.84 7.21 -0.45
CA GLN A 67 14.93 6.93 0.50
C GLN A 67 14.77 5.56 1.15
N GLY A 68 15.86 4.78 1.16
CA GLY A 68 15.90 3.45 1.75
C GLY A 68 16.36 2.39 0.75
N SER A 69 16.19 1.12 1.13
CA SER A 69 16.44 -0.03 0.26
C SER A 69 15.73 -1.27 0.79
N ASN A 70 15.52 -2.27 -0.06
CA ASN A 70 15.13 -3.62 0.37
C ASN A 70 16.34 -4.57 0.50
N THR A 71 17.53 -4.02 0.76
CA THR A 71 18.77 -4.80 0.86
C THR A 71 18.72 -5.71 2.08
N LEU A 72 18.78 -7.03 1.86
CA LEU A 72 18.83 -8.03 2.94
C LEU A 72 20.26 -8.45 3.28
N ARG A 73 21.16 -8.38 2.30
CA ARG A 73 22.60 -8.70 2.44
C ARG A 73 23.40 -7.77 1.53
N PRO A 74 24.69 -7.50 1.84
CA PRO A 74 25.53 -6.69 0.96
C PRO A 74 25.49 -7.21 -0.49
N GLY A 75 25.15 -6.33 -1.44
CA GLY A 75 25.02 -6.66 -2.86
C GLY A 75 23.72 -7.36 -3.27
N GLN A 76 22.74 -7.54 -2.37
CA GLN A 76 21.44 -8.15 -2.69
C GLN A 76 20.28 -7.23 -2.29
N GLY A 77 19.77 -6.49 -3.27
CA GLY A 77 18.61 -5.60 -3.14
C GLY A 77 18.64 -4.46 -4.15
N PHE A 78 17.67 -3.57 -4.02
CA PHE A 78 17.53 -2.35 -4.80
C PHE A 78 17.43 -1.16 -3.84
N LEU A 79 17.99 -0.03 -4.25
CA LEU A 79 17.79 1.24 -3.57
C LEU A 79 16.45 1.84 -3.99
N SER A 80 15.83 2.56 -3.07
CA SER A 80 14.71 3.44 -3.39
C SER A 80 15.21 4.68 -4.12
N THR A 81 14.43 5.17 -5.08
CA THR A 81 14.80 6.30 -5.95
C THR A 81 13.57 7.12 -6.28
N PRO A 82 13.69 8.42 -6.63
CA PRO A 82 12.55 9.22 -7.07
C PRO A 82 11.76 8.55 -8.22
N GLY A 83 10.44 8.51 -8.09
CA GLY A 83 9.54 7.87 -9.03
C GLY A 83 9.31 6.38 -8.73
N TYR A 84 9.24 5.56 -9.78
CA TYR A 84 9.01 4.13 -9.60
C TYR A 84 10.31 3.43 -9.20
N ASP A 85 10.27 2.62 -8.15
CA ASP A 85 11.39 1.76 -7.77
C ASP A 85 10.98 0.34 -7.37
N PRO A 86 11.88 -0.66 -7.47
CA PRO A 86 11.55 -2.03 -7.06
C PRO A 86 11.18 -2.21 -5.58
N PRO A 87 11.78 -1.48 -4.61
CA PRO A 87 11.42 -1.64 -3.20
C PRO A 87 9.98 -1.20 -2.85
N THR A 88 9.48 -0.13 -3.45
CA THR A 88 8.22 0.54 -3.03
C THR A 88 7.24 0.81 -4.17
N GLY A 89 7.62 0.54 -5.42
CA GLY A 89 6.77 0.75 -6.57
C GLY A 89 6.53 2.23 -6.80
N LEU A 90 5.26 2.64 -6.86
CA LEU A 90 4.85 4.05 -6.97
C LEU A 90 4.89 4.80 -5.62
N GLY A 91 5.29 4.12 -4.55
CA GLY A 91 5.25 4.64 -3.18
C GLY A 91 4.00 4.21 -2.40
N SER A 92 3.69 4.92 -1.31
CA SER A 92 2.53 4.62 -0.46
C SER A 92 1.28 5.37 -0.94
N PRO A 93 0.10 4.73 -0.92
CA PRO A 93 -1.12 5.38 -1.40
C PRO A 93 -1.57 6.49 -0.44
N ASN A 94 -1.82 7.68 -0.99
CA ASN A 94 -2.59 8.71 -0.30
C ASN A 94 -4.08 8.44 -0.57
N VAL A 95 -4.72 7.68 0.32
CA VAL A 95 -6.08 7.14 0.12
C VAL A 95 -7.10 8.22 -0.21
N GLY A 96 -6.98 9.43 0.37
CA GLY A 96 -7.92 10.53 0.12
C GLY A 96 -7.94 10.99 -1.34
N TYR A 97 -6.80 10.99 -2.02
CA TYR A 97 -6.70 11.31 -3.46
C TYR A 97 -6.91 10.06 -4.31
N LEU A 98 -6.25 8.95 -3.95
CA LEU A 98 -6.25 7.72 -4.74
C LEU A 98 -7.66 7.20 -5.01
N VAL A 99 -8.52 7.15 -3.98
CA VAL A 99 -9.88 6.62 -4.11
C VAL A 99 -10.69 7.40 -5.15
N VAL A 100 -10.62 8.73 -5.10
CA VAL A 100 -11.38 9.61 -5.98
C VAL A 100 -10.86 9.50 -7.43
N GLU A 101 -9.55 9.56 -7.62
CA GLU A 101 -8.95 9.49 -8.95
C GLU A 101 -9.10 8.11 -9.58
N LEU A 102 -8.89 7.03 -8.82
CA LEU A 102 -9.11 5.68 -9.31
C LEU A 102 -10.58 5.46 -9.70
N ALA A 103 -11.53 5.92 -8.88
CA ALA A 103 -12.95 5.84 -9.21
C ALA A 103 -13.31 6.52 -10.54
N ARG A 104 -12.68 7.65 -10.86
CA ARG A 104 -12.87 8.35 -12.15
C ARG A 104 -12.31 7.58 -13.34
N LEU A 105 -11.22 6.84 -13.15
CA LEU A 105 -10.59 6.06 -14.21
C LEU A 105 -11.30 4.72 -14.49
N LEU A 106 -12.11 4.24 -13.55
CA LEU A 106 -12.87 2.99 -13.66
C LEU A 106 -14.17 3.12 -14.47
N THR A 107 -14.60 4.33 -14.82
CA THR A 107 -15.88 4.60 -15.49
C THR A 107 -15.88 4.28 -16.97
#